data_AF-A0A7J7M286-F1
#
_entry.id   AF-A0A7J7M286-F1
#
_cell.length_a   1.000
_cell.length_b   1.000
_cell.length_c   1.000
_cell.angle_alpha   90.00
_cell.angle_beta   90.00
_cell.angle_gamma   90.00
#
_symmetry.space_group_name_H-M   'P 1'
#
loop_
_entity.id
_entity.type
_entity.pdbx_description
1 polymer ?
#
loop_
_entity_poly.entity_id
_entity_poly.type
_entity_poly.pdbx_seq_one_letter_code
_entity_poly.pdbx_strand_id
1 'polypeptide(L)'
;MIKKMNEKYENMNDDKEVIKNRYNKLRNFYTILKALLDKSRFGWVDEKHMVTADSYVWDEYLKEHPEAKLMRTKTIPNYHDLDEFVENQ
;
A
#
# COMPACT_ATOMS: atom_id res chain seq x y z
N MET A 1 9.02 -0.48 11.70
CA MET A 1 8.23 -1.29 10.73
C MET A 1 8.70 -2.73 10.55
N ILE A 2 9.93 -3.01 10.07
CA ILE A 2 10.41 -4.41 9.88
C ILE A 2 10.34 -5.23 11.18
N LYS A 3 10.65 -4.61 12.33
CA LYS A 3 10.59 -5.27 13.65
C LYS A 3 9.17 -5.68 14.07
N LYS A 4 8.14 -4.83 13.84
CA LYS A 4 6.73 -5.15 14.11
C LYS A 4 6.13 -6.15 13.11
N MET A 5 6.55 -6.10 11.85
CA MET A 5 6.21 -7.16 10.90
C MET A 5 6.89 -8.48 11.32
N ASN A 6 8.17 -8.47 11.68
CA ASN A 6 8.84 -9.66 12.21
C ASN A 6 8.15 -10.19 13.46
N GLU A 7 7.77 -9.37 14.44
CA GLU A 7 7.01 -9.84 15.61
C GLU A 7 5.63 -10.43 15.23
N LYS A 8 4.94 -9.87 14.22
CA LYS A 8 3.65 -10.39 13.72
C LYS A 8 3.79 -11.66 12.88
N TYR A 9 4.96 -11.88 12.25
CA TYR A 9 5.25 -13.02 11.38
C TYR A 9 6.27 -14.02 11.97
N GLU A 10 6.79 -13.81 13.18
CA GLU A 10 7.72 -14.71 13.90
C GLU A 10 7.06 -16.04 14.27
N ASN A 11 5.72 -16.09 14.27
CA ASN A 11 4.94 -17.33 14.41
C ASN A 11 4.69 -18.06 13.09
N MET A 12 5.13 -17.51 11.95
CA MET A 12 5.11 -18.19 10.67
C MET A 12 6.53 -18.64 10.35
N ASN A 13 6.69 -19.93 10.06
CA ASN A 13 7.92 -20.59 9.61
C ASN A 13 8.33 -20.11 8.20
N ASP A 14 8.12 -18.83 7.89
CA ASP A 14 8.35 -18.21 6.60
C ASP A 14 9.84 -17.89 6.45
N ASP A 15 10.42 -18.33 5.33
CA ASP A 15 11.80 -18.06 4.98
C ASP A 15 12.12 -16.56 5.06
N LYS A 16 13.30 -16.17 5.57
CA LYS A 16 13.70 -14.76 5.70
C LYS A 16 13.56 -13.99 4.38
N GLU A 17 13.73 -14.68 3.26
CA GLU A 17 13.56 -14.14 1.91
C GLU A 17 12.08 -13.87 1.56
N VAL A 18 11.16 -14.71 2.01
CA VAL A 18 9.70 -14.50 1.89
C VAL A 18 9.29 -13.24 2.66
N ILE A 19 9.78 -13.09 3.88
CA ILE A 19 9.53 -11.90 4.71
C ILE A 19 10.05 -10.64 4.02
N LYS A 20 11.30 -10.67 3.53
CA LYS A 20 11.91 -9.55 2.78
C LYS A 20 11.12 -9.20 1.52
N ASN A 21 10.65 -10.20 0.77
CA ASN A 21 9.84 -9.99 -0.43
C ASN A 21 8.46 -9.39 -0.11
N ARG A 22 7.81 -9.85 0.97
CA ARG A 22 6.54 -9.26 1.45
C ARG A 22 6.75 -7.80 1.87
N TYR A 23 7.83 -7.51 2.59
CA TYR A 23 8.19 -6.15 2.98
C TYR A 23 8.43 -5.23 1.77
N ASN A 24 9.25 -5.67 0.81
CA ASN A 24 9.53 -4.88 -0.40
C ASN A 24 8.26 -4.60 -1.20
N LYS A 25 7.37 -5.59 -1.33
CA LYS A 25 6.06 -5.39 -1.95
C LYS A 25 5.26 -4.36 -1.19
N LEU A 26 5.12 -4.50 0.13
CA LEU A 26 4.34 -3.58 0.95
C LEU A 26 4.90 -2.15 0.88
N ARG A 27 6.22 -1.97 0.95
CA ARG A 27 6.88 -0.67 0.80
C ARG A 27 6.57 -0.03 -0.55
N ASN A 28 6.70 -0.79 -1.64
CA ASN A 28 6.37 -0.28 -2.97
C ASN A 28 4.89 0.12 -3.07
N PHE A 29 4.01 -0.71 -2.50
CA PHE A 29 2.58 -0.41 -2.41
C PHE A 29 2.30 0.89 -1.65
N TYR A 30 2.98 1.12 -0.53
CA TYR A 30 2.83 2.35 0.25
C TYR A 30 3.33 3.59 -0.49
N THR A 31 4.47 3.49 -1.19
CA THR A 31 4.98 4.59 -2.02
C THR A 31 3.97 4.99 -3.09
N ILE A 32 3.36 4.01 -3.76
CA ILE A 32 2.34 4.26 -4.79
C ILE A 32 1.08 4.85 -4.15
N LEU A 33 0.61 4.34 -3.01
CA LEU A 33 -0.52 4.93 -2.27
C LEU A 33 -0.29 6.40 -1.96
N LYS A 34 0.87 6.71 -1.38
CA LYS A 34 1.20 8.07 -0.97
C LYS A 34 1.24 8.99 -2.18
N ALA A 35 1.83 8.53 -3.29
CA ALA A 35 1.85 9.28 -4.55
C ALA A 35 0.44 9.47 -5.15
N LEU A 36 -0.45 8.48 -5.02
CA LEU A 36 -1.85 8.60 -5.45
C LEU A 36 -2.59 9.62 -4.59
N LEU A 37 -2.54 9.48 -3.25
CA LEU A 37 -3.27 10.34 -2.31
C LEU A 37 -2.73 11.79 -2.28
N ASP A 38 -1.46 12.01 -2.62
CA ASP A 38 -0.89 13.36 -2.81
C ASP A 38 -1.47 14.05 -4.05
N LYS A 39 -2.01 13.30 -5.03
CA LYS A 39 -2.72 13.89 -6.17
C LYS A 39 -4.16 14.19 -5.76
N SER A 40 -4.59 15.44 -5.93
CA SER A 40 -5.95 15.95 -5.66
C SER A 40 -7.11 15.17 -6.30
N ARG A 41 -6.87 14.21 -7.21
CA ARG A 41 -7.90 13.47 -7.94
C ARG A 41 -8.11 12.03 -7.43
N PHE A 42 -7.31 11.57 -6.47
CA PHE A 42 -7.51 10.29 -5.81
C PHE A 42 -7.95 10.52 -4.36
N GLY A 43 -8.86 9.68 -3.91
CA GLY A 43 -9.31 9.62 -2.52
C GLY A 43 -9.06 8.24 -1.92
N TRP A 44 -9.41 8.13 -0.64
CA TRP A 44 -9.35 6.89 0.12
C TRP A 44 -10.76 6.54 0.64
N VAL A 45 -11.11 5.26 0.60
CA VAL A 45 -12.37 4.74 1.15
C VAL A 45 -12.02 3.85 2.33
N ASP A 46 -12.31 4.32 3.55
CA ASP A 46 -11.97 3.63 4.80
C ASP A 46 -12.71 2.31 4.95
N GLU A 47 -14.00 2.25 4.59
CA GLU A 47 -14.81 1.03 4.77
C GLU A 47 -14.29 -0.14 3.93
N LYS A 48 -13.74 0.18 2.75
CA LYS A 48 -13.18 -0.79 1.80
C LYS A 48 -11.66 -0.85 1.86
N HIS A 49 -11.05 0.01 2.68
CA HIS A 49 -9.61 0.23 2.78
C HIS A 49 -8.94 0.27 1.40
N MET A 50 -9.41 1.13 0.49
CA MET A 50 -8.94 1.16 -0.89
C MET A 50 -8.90 2.57 -1.47
N VAL A 51 -8.07 2.76 -2.50
CA VAL A 51 -8.02 4.01 -3.28
C VAL A 51 -9.26 4.10 -4.16
N THR A 52 -9.91 5.26 -4.16
CA THR A 52 -11.01 5.60 -5.06
C THR A 52 -10.65 6.76 -5.95
N ALA A 53 -11.08 6.69 -7.21
CA ALA A 53 -11.02 7.78 -8.18
C ALA A 53 -11.92 7.42 -9.37
N ASP A 54 -12.26 8.42 -10.19
CA ASP A 54 -13.01 8.19 -11.41
C ASP A 54 -12.24 7.32 -12.41
N SER A 55 -12.96 6.55 -13.23
CA SER A 55 -12.35 5.66 -14.21
C SER A 55 -11.38 6.38 -15.16
N TYR A 56 -11.70 7.61 -15.56
CA TYR A 56 -10.83 8.41 -16.44
C TYR A 56 -9.53 8.84 -15.74
N VAL A 57 -9.58 9.12 -14.42
CA VAL A 57 -8.40 9.47 -13.62
C VAL A 57 -7.48 8.26 -13.49
N TRP A 58 -8.05 7.08 -13.26
CA TRP A 58 -7.29 5.83 -13.30
C TRP A 58 -6.66 5.60 -14.68
N ASP A 59 -7.43 5.76 -15.77
CA ASP A 59 -6.93 5.49 -17.11
C ASP A 59 -5.84 6.49 -17.55
N GLU A 60 -5.90 7.74 -17.08
CA GLU A 60 -4.85 8.74 -17.28
C GLU A 60 -3.59 8.38 -16.47
N TYR A 61 -3.73 8.09 -15.18
CA TYR A 61 -2.60 7.76 -14.31
C TYR A 61 -1.90 6.46 -14.71
N LEU A 62 -2.66 5.43 -15.13
CA LEU A 62 -2.10 4.14 -15.53
C LEU A 62 -1.31 4.18 -16.85
N LYS A 63 -1.44 5.25 -17.66
CA LYS A 63 -0.58 5.44 -18.83
C LYS A 63 0.86 5.74 -18.45
N GLU A 64 1.04 6.48 -17.35
CA GLU A 64 2.35 6.87 -16.83
C GLU A 64 2.86 5.88 -15.77
N HIS A 65 1.93 5.26 -15.02
CA HIS A 65 2.20 4.38 -13.88
C HIS A 65 1.45 3.05 -13.97
N PRO A 66 1.78 2.16 -14.93
CA PRO A 66 1.10 0.87 -15.11
C PRO A 66 1.17 -0.04 -13.87
N GLU A 67 2.18 0.13 -13.02
CA GLU A 67 2.35 -0.58 -11.74
C GLU A 67 1.23 -0.30 -10.74
N ALA A 68 0.56 0.85 -10.83
CA ALA A 68 -0.54 1.22 -9.94
C ALA A 68 -1.86 0.51 -10.29
N LYS A 69 -1.90 -0.28 -11.37
CA LYS A 69 -3.09 -1.06 -11.76
C LYS A 69 -3.58 -1.98 -10.65
N LEU A 70 -2.63 -2.50 -9.87
CA LEU A 70 -2.88 -3.36 -8.72
C LEU A 70 -3.64 -2.62 -7.61
N MET A 71 -3.57 -1.29 -7.54
CA MET A 71 -4.21 -0.47 -6.50
C MET A 71 -5.70 -0.27 -6.72
N ARG A 72 -6.15 -0.37 -7.97
CA ARG A 72 -7.55 -0.18 -8.34
C ARG A 72 -8.48 -1.24 -7.74
N THR A 73 -7.96 -2.45 -7.51
CA THR A 73 -8.77 -3.60 -7.03
C THR A 73 -8.34 -4.12 -5.67
N LYS A 74 -7.30 -3.54 -5.06
CA LYS A 74 -6.68 -4.09 -3.86
C LYS A 74 -7.18 -3.39 -2.60
N THR A 75 -7.74 -4.19 -1.70
CA THR A 75 -8.04 -3.83 -0.31
C THR A 75 -6.76 -3.86 0.52
N ILE A 76 -6.52 -2.81 1.28
CA ILE A 76 -5.32 -2.60 2.11
C ILE A 76 -5.78 -2.32 3.55
N PRO A 77 -6.30 -3.35 4.25
CA PRO A 77 -6.96 -3.19 5.55
C PRO A 77 -6.07 -2.61 6.67
N ASN A 78 -4.75 -2.60 6.49
CA ASN A 78 -3.79 -2.10 7.49
C ASN A 78 -3.14 -0.77 7.07
N TYR A 79 -3.77 0.05 6.23
CA TYR A 79 -3.20 1.34 5.82
C TYR A 79 -3.03 2.29 7.02
N HIS A 80 -4.04 2.39 7.90
CA HIS A 80 -3.98 3.22 9.10
C HIS A 80 -2.94 2.77 10.12
N ASP A 81 -2.77 1.45 10.30
CA ASP A 81 -1.71 0.88 11.14
C ASP A 81 -0.29 1.23 10.61
N LEU A 82 -0.16 1.55 9.32
CA LEU A 82 1.10 1.94 8.70
C LEU A 82 1.37 3.44 8.83
N ASP A 83 0.34 4.28 8.75
CA ASP A 83 0.47 5.74 8.81
C ASP A 83 0.89 6.21 10.21
N GLU A 84 0.31 5.61 11.27
CA GLU A 84 0.68 5.85 12.67
C GLU A 84 2.16 5.52 12.99
N PHE A 85 2.81 4.71 12.13
CA PHE A 85 4.24 4.36 12.26
C PHE A 85 5.20 5.28 11.51
N VAL A 86 4.73 6.03 10.51
CA VAL A 86 5.59 6.92 9.69
C VAL A 86 5.67 8.31 10.30
N GLU A 87 4.65 8.76 11.04
CA GLU A 87 4.68 10.07 11.72
C GLU A 87 5.41 10.08 13.07
N ASN A 88 5.69 8.91 13.67
CA ASN A 88 6.38 8.78 14.96
C ASN A 88 7.90 8.49 14.84
N GLN A 89 8.56 8.99 13.80
CA GLN A 89 10.03 8.94 13.64
C GLN A 89 10.61 10.33 13.35
#